data_AF-A0AA88S6A7-F1
#
_entry.id   AF-A0AA88S6A7-F1
#
_cell.length_a   1.000
_cell.length_b   1.000
_cell.length_c   1.000
_cell.angle_alpha   90.00
_cell.angle_beta   90.00
_cell.angle_gamma   90.00
#
_symmetry.space_group_name_H-M   'P 1'
#
loop_
_entity.id
_entity.type
_entity.pdbx_description
1 polymer ?
#
loop_
_entity_poly.entity_id
_entity_poly.type
_entity_poly.pdbx_seq_one_letter_code
_entity_poly.pdbx_strand_id
1 'polypeptide(L)'
;MENSPSTHVFSLTQIRKSVEKLGSSAENYGDPTLIRFLVARSNDPDKAAKMFVQWQKWKAEFVPLGFVPDSEVPDELQAKKIFLQGLSKDGHP
;
A
#
# COMPACT_ATOMS: atom_id res chain seq x y z
N MET A 1 17.59 15.17 -6.27
CA MET A 1 18.24 14.09 -5.47
C MET A 1 17.69 12.78 -5.99
N GLU A 2 18.38 12.20 -6.95
CA GLU A 2 17.99 10.95 -7.61
C GLU A 2 18.51 9.80 -6.74
N ASN A 3 17.59 8.99 -6.18
CA ASN A 3 17.97 7.89 -5.30
C ASN A 3 18.58 6.77 -6.15
N SER A 4 19.83 6.40 -5.84
CA SER A 4 20.56 5.32 -6.51
C SER A 4 19.85 3.97 -6.27
N PRO A 5 19.90 3.00 -7.22
CA PRO A 5 19.26 1.68 -7.07
C PRO A 5 19.61 0.95 -5.76
N SER A 6 20.80 1.20 -5.22
CA SER A 6 21.28 0.63 -3.95
C SER A 6 20.50 1.13 -2.72
N THR A 7 20.00 2.36 -2.73
CA THR A 7 19.24 2.96 -1.62
C THR A 7 17.86 2.29 -1.49
N HIS A 8 17.21 1.97 -2.62
CA HIS A 8 15.91 1.32 -2.62
C HIS A 8 15.94 -0.09 -2.03
N VAL A 9 16.94 -0.90 -2.41
CA VAL A 9 17.12 -2.25 -1.87
C VAL A 9 17.38 -2.19 -0.36
N PHE A 10 18.20 -1.24 0.09
CA PHE A 10 18.49 -1.06 1.51
C PHE A 10 17.24 -0.68 2.32
N SER A 11 16.46 0.32 1.86
CA SER A 11 15.23 0.72 2.53
C SER A 11 14.17 -0.40 2.55
N LEU A 12 14.11 -1.23 1.49
CA LEU A 12 13.25 -2.41 1.43
C LEU A 12 13.65 -3.47 2.46
N THR A 13 14.94 -3.74 2.62
CA THR A 13 15.41 -4.65 3.68
C THR A 13 15.10 -4.09 5.07
N GLN A 14 15.24 -2.79 5.28
CA GLN A 14 14.96 -2.15 6.56
C GLN A 14 13.47 -2.21 6.92
N ILE A 15 12.57 -1.85 6.01
CA ILE A 15 11.13 -1.89 6.30
C ILE A 15 10.68 -3.33 6.63
N ARG A 16 11.18 -4.34 5.91
CA ARG A 16 10.89 -5.76 6.21
C ARG A 16 11.29 -6.12 7.64
N LYS A 17 12.52 -5.79 8.03
CA LYS A 17 13.00 -6.01 9.41
C LYS A 17 12.17 -5.24 10.45
N SER A 18 11.78 -4.00 10.16
CA SER A 18 10.96 -3.22 11.08
C SER A 18 9.53 -3.76 11.20
N VAL A 19 8.96 -4.32 10.13
CA VAL A 19 7.67 -5.04 10.16
C VAL A 19 7.76 -6.30 11.03
N GLU A 20 8.83 -7.08 10.88
CA GLU A 20 9.09 -8.27 11.71
C GLU A 20 9.20 -7.91 13.20
N LYS A 21 9.91 -6.82 13.54
CA LYS A 21 10.01 -6.30 14.92
C LYS A 21 8.65 -5.89 15.52
N LEU A 22 7.69 -5.53 14.68
CA LEU A 22 6.33 -5.19 15.09
C LEU A 22 5.42 -6.44 15.20
N GLY A 23 5.96 -7.65 14.99
CA GLY A 23 5.22 -8.91 15.07
C GLY A 23 4.32 -9.17 13.87
N SER A 24 4.60 -8.57 12.72
CA SER A 24 3.87 -8.80 11.47
C SER A 24 4.80 -9.33 10.37
N SER A 25 4.23 -9.69 9.21
CA SER A 25 4.96 -10.19 8.04
C SER A 25 4.62 -9.37 6.80
N ALA A 26 5.63 -9.15 5.94
CA ALA A 26 5.48 -8.51 4.64
C ALA A 26 5.63 -9.49 3.46
N GLU A 27 5.74 -10.80 3.71
CA GLU A 27 6.06 -11.81 2.68
C GLU A 27 5.04 -11.89 1.54
N ASN A 28 3.77 -11.62 1.84
CA ASN A 28 2.66 -11.64 0.88
C ASN A 28 2.59 -10.37 0.03
N TYR A 29 3.55 -9.46 0.16
CA TYR A 29 3.55 -8.15 -0.50
C TYR A 29 4.85 -7.91 -1.26
N GLY A 30 4.73 -7.64 -2.56
CA GLY A 30 5.87 -7.29 -3.40
C GLY A 30 6.47 -5.91 -3.09
N ASP A 31 7.70 -5.70 -3.55
CA ASP A 31 8.46 -4.44 -3.37
C ASP A 31 7.66 -3.18 -3.72
N PRO A 32 6.89 -3.10 -4.82
CA PRO A 32 6.13 -1.89 -5.15
C PRO A 32 5.15 -1.47 -4.05
N THR A 33 4.55 -2.43 -3.33
CA THR A 33 3.66 -2.13 -2.21
C THR A 33 4.43 -1.51 -1.06
N LEU A 34 5.56 -2.10 -0.66
CA LEU A 34 6.38 -1.58 0.44
C LEU A 34 7.00 -0.21 0.11
N ILE A 35 7.40 0.00 -1.15
CA ILE A 35 7.91 1.29 -1.63
C ILE A 35 6.86 2.39 -1.47
N ARG A 36 5.57 2.12 -1.71
CA ARG A 36 4.50 3.13 -1.51
C ARG A 36 4.47 3.64 -0.06
N PHE A 37 4.62 2.75 0.92
CA PHE A 37 4.68 3.13 2.35
C PHE A 37 5.96 3.89 2.69
N LEU A 38 7.10 3.48 2.13
CA LEU A 38 8.37 4.21 2.28
C LEU A 38 8.24 5.63 1.74
N VAL A 39 7.77 5.80 0.49
CA VAL A 39 7.60 7.13 -0.13
C VAL A 39 6.63 7.98 0.69
N ALA A 40 5.49 7.43 1.11
CA ALA A 40 4.50 8.13 1.94
C ALA A 40 5.03 8.56 3.32
N ARG A 41 6.14 7.96 3.78
CA ARG A 41 6.80 8.25 5.05
C ARG A 41 8.24 8.77 4.86
N SER A 42 8.49 9.42 3.73
CA SER A 42 9.77 10.10 3.46
C SER A 42 10.98 9.16 3.53
N ASN A 43 10.80 7.91 3.10
CA ASN A 43 11.76 6.80 3.17
C ASN A 43 12.25 6.43 4.58
N ASP A 44 11.48 6.76 5.63
CA ASP A 44 11.72 6.32 7.01
C ASP A 44 11.17 4.88 7.20
N PRO A 45 12.02 3.85 7.35
CA PRO A 45 11.56 2.46 7.39
C PRO A 45 10.70 2.13 8.61
N ASP A 46 10.95 2.76 9.76
CA ASP A 46 10.21 2.49 10.99
C ASP A 46 8.82 3.12 10.94
N LYS A 47 8.70 4.35 10.43
CA LYS A 47 7.40 4.99 10.21
C LYS A 47 6.60 4.27 9.11
N ALA A 48 7.27 3.86 8.04
CA ALA A 48 6.65 3.09 6.97
C ALA A 48 6.14 1.73 7.48
N ALA A 49 6.93 1.01 8.26
CA ALA A 49 6.53 -0.26 8.87
C ALA A 49 5.32 -0.10 9.80
N LYS A 50 5.30 0.91 10.67
CA LYS A 50 4.14 1.19 11.54
C LYS A 50 2.86 1.44 10.74
N MET A 51 2.95 2.25 9.68
CA MET A 51 1.81 2.53 8.80
C MET A 51 1.37 1.27 8.04
N PHE A 52 2.32 0.46 7.56
CA PHE A 52 2.04 -0.79 6.86
C PHE A 52 1.30 -1.79 7.76
N VAL A 53 1.75 -1.98 9.00
CA VAL A 53 1.07 -2.88 9.96
C VAL A 53 -0.33 -2.38 10.32
N GLN A 54 -0.52 -1.06 10.48
CA GLN A 54 -1.85 -0.49 10.68
C GLN A 54 -2.76 -0.74 9.47
N TRP A 55 -2.24 -0.58 8.26
CA TRP A 55 -2.97 -0.86 7.04
C TRP A 55 -3.34 -2.35 6.90
N GLN A 56 -2.45 -3.27 7.30
CA GLN A 56 -2.76 -4.71 7.32
C GLN A 56 -3.93 -5.03 8.25
N LYS A 57 -3.94 -4.43 9.45
CA LYS A 57 -5.05 -4.59 10.41
C LYS A 57 -6.36 -4.06 9.83
N TRP A 58 -6.33 -2.84 9.30
CA TRP A 58 -7.50 -2.26 8.62
C TRP A 58 -8.00 -3.15 7.48
N LYS A 59 -7.09 -3.70 6.66
CA LYS A 59 -7.48 -4.57 5.54
C LYS A 59 -8.11 -5.87 6.02
N ALA A 60 -7.58 -6.49 7.08
CA ALA A 60 -8.13 -7.71 7.66
C ALA A 60 -9.51 -7.47 8.30
N GLU A 61 -9.72 -6.31 8.92
CA GLU A 61 -10.98 -5.94 9.57
C GLU A 61 -12.05 -5.49 8.56
N PHE A 62 -11.67 -4.65 7.59
CA PHE A 62 -12.63 -3.96 6.71
C PHE A 62 -12.85 -4.67 5.37
N VAL A 63 -11.86 -5.41 4.87
CA VAL A 63 -11.95 -6.11 3.57
C VAL A 63 -11.45 -7.56 3.70
N PRO A 64 -12.13 -8.39 4.53
CA PRO A 64 -11.66 -9.74 4.86
C PRO A 64 -11.58 -10.67 3.65
N LEU A 65 -12.39 -10.44 2.61
CA LEU A 65 -12.35 -11.18 1.35
C LEU A 65 -11.25 -10.70 0.39
N GLY A 66 -10.54 -9.63 0.74
CA GLY A 66 -9.59 -8.95 -0.13
C GLY A 66 -10.22 -8.03 -1.18
N PHE A 67 -11.54 -8.08 -1.34
CA PHE A 67 -12.37 -7.17 -2.12
C PHE A 67 -13.70 -6.92 -1.40
N VAL A 68 -14.43 -5.87 -1.82
CA VAL A 68 -15.82 -5.63 -1.41
C VAL A 68 -16.71 -6.18 -2.54
N PRO A 69 -17.56 -7.20 -2.29
CA PRO A 69 -18.47 -7.70 -3.30
C PRO A 69 -19.42 -6.61 -3.81
N ASP A 70 -19.63 -6.54 -5.12
CA ASP A 70 -20.56 -5.57 -5.74
C ASP A 70 -21.98 -5.67 -5.17
N SER A 71 -22.39 -6.87 -4.74
CA SER A 71 -23.67 -7.13 -4.09
C SER A 71 -23.83 -6.44 -2.73
N GLU A 72 -22.74 -6.03 -2.08
CA GLU A 72 -22.78 -5.28 -0.82
C GLU A 72 -22.93 -3.77 -1.02
N VAL A 73 -22.62 -3.27 -2.23
CA VAL A 73 -22.65 -1.83 -2.56
C VAL A 73 -23.41 -1.53 -3.87
N PRO A 74 -24.58 -2.14 -4.13
CA PRO A 74 -25.26 -2.00 -5.42
C PRO A 74 -25.73 -0.57 -5.70
N ASP A 75 -26.17 0.16 -4.66
CA ASP A 75 -26.68 1.53 -4.79
C ASP A 75 -25.54 2.53 -5.06
N GLU A 76 -24.39 2.37 -4.39
CA GLU A 76 -23.19 3.18 -4.62
C GLU A 76 -22.65 3.01 -6.04
N LEU A 77 -22.63 1.77 -6.53
CA LEU A 77 -22.22 1.45 -7.90
C LEU A 77 -23.23 1.99 -8.92
N GLN A 78 -24.54 1.81 -8.70
CA GLN A 78 -25.59 2.29 -9.59
C GLN A 78 -25.57 3.81 -9.73
N ALA A 79 -25.24 4.53 -8.66
CA ALA A 79 -25.16 5.98 -8.68
C ALA A 79 -24.05 6.52 -9.61
N LYS A 80 -23.11 5.67 -10.06
CA LYS A 80 -22.03 6.02 -11.01
C LYS A 80 -21.33 7.33 -10.66
N LYS A 81 -21.14 7.59 -9.36
CA LYS A 81 -20.59 8.87 -8.87
C LYS A 81 -19.11 9.05 -9.22
N ILE A 82 -18.40 7.96 -9.49
CA ILE A 82 -16.99 7.95 -9.84
C ILE A 82 -16.85 7.60 -11.32
N PHE A 83 -16.30 8.52 -12.09
CA PHE A 83 -15.95 8.32 -13.50
C PHE A 83 -14.42 8.35 -13.63
N LEU A 84 -13.80 7.20 -13.87
CA LEU A 84 -12.40 7.13 -14.31
C LEU A 84 -12.38 7.54 -15.79
N GLN A 85 -12.08 8.80 -16.09
CA GLN A 85 -12.15 9.38 -17.44
C GLN A 85 -10.96 8.97 -18.36
N GLY A 86 -10.28 7.88 -18.04
CA GLY A 86 -9.06 7.45 -18.72
C GLY A 86 -7.81 8.09 -18.13
N LEU A 87 -6.67 7.81 -18.76
CA LEU A 87 -5.38 8.22 -18.22
C LEU A 87 -5.13 9.72 -18.41
N SER A 88 -4.53 10.35 -17.42
CA SER A 88 -3.88 11.66 -17.53
C SER A 88 -2.73 11.63 -18.56
N LYS A 89 -2.20 12.82 -18.90
CA LYS A 89 -1.05 12.97 -19.82
C LYS A 89 0.18 12.16 -19.39
N ASP A 90 0.36 11.98 -18.09
CA ASP A 90 1.47 11.24 -17.50
C ASP A 90 1.16 9.75 -17.28
N GLY A 91 0.02 9.26 -17.79
CA GLY A 91 -0.36 7.86 -17.75
C GLY A 91 -0.99 7.41 -16.43
N HIS A 92 -1.31 8.33 -15.52
CA HIS A 92 -2.02 7.99 -14.28
C HIS A 92 -3.53 7.83 -14.52
N PRO A 93 -4.18 6.80 -13.97
CA PRO A 93 -5.62 6.59 -14.06
C PRO A 93 -6.48 7.75 -13.56
#